data_AF-A0A4Y9N799-F1
#
_entry.id   AF-A0A4Y9N799-F1
#
_cell.length_a   1.000
_cell.length_b   1.000
_cell.length_c   1.000
_cell.angle_alpha   90.00
_cell.angle_beta   90.00
_cell.angle_gamma   90.00
#
_symmetry.space_group_name_H-M   'P 1'
#
loop_
_entity.id
_entity.type
_entity.pdbx_description
1 polymer ?
#
loop_
_entity_poly.entity_id
_entity_poly.type
_entity_poly.pdbx_seq_one_letter_code
_entity_poly.pdbx_strand_id
1 'polypeptide(L)'
;MVVEERRIVAGLRASGAVFGYLHGSRAAGTARPDSDTDVAAHFGGRAPAAWSVDLPDGTDLVVLETAPLYLSGRIACQGRLLFDDAPPTRVHWEADVRTRYLDELPYIEQMAQEYLQAVAARGRR
;
A
#
# COMPACT_ATOMS: atom_id res chain seq x y z
N MET A 1 14.01 -8.70 -9.16
CA MET A 1 13.97 -7.34 -8.58
C MET A 1 14.70 -6.39 -9.52
N VAL A 2 13.99 -5.38 -10.02
CA VAL A 2 14.51 -4.38 -10.98
C VAL A 2 15.41 -3.36 -10.25
N VAL A 3 16.27 -2.64 -10.97
CA VAL A 3 17.20 -1.64 -10.38
C VAL A 3 16.46 -0.58 -9.55
N GLU A 4 15.29 -0.15 -10.02
CA GLU A 4 14.43 0.81 -9.33
C GLU A 4 13.93 0.28 -7.97
N GLU A 5 13.40 -0.94 -7.92
CA GLU A 5 12.96 -1.58 -6.68
C GLU A 5 14.08 -1.69 -5.65
N ARG A 6 15.34 -1.92 -6.09
CA ARG A 6 16.49 -1.95 -5.18
C ARG A 6 16.74 -0.59 -4.52
N ARG A 7 16.58 0.50 -5.26
CA ARG A 7 16.74 1.87 -4.73
C ARG A 7 15.61 2.19 -3.75
N ILE A 8 14.38 1.82 -4.08
CA ILE A 8 13.23 1.98 -3.18
C ILE A 8 13.46 1.22 -1.87
N VAL A 9 13.82 -0.07 -1.96
CA VAL A 9 14.11 -0.90 -0.78
C VAL A 9 15.23 -0.28 0.07
N ALA A 10 16.28 0.27 -0.56
CA ALA A 10 17.36 0.94 0.16
C ALA A 10 16.86 2.19 0.92
N GLY A 11 16.06 3.06 0.27
CA GLY A 11 15.50 4.26 0.91
C GLY A 11 14.53 3.94 2.06
N LEU A 12 13.68 2.93 1.87
CA LEU A 12 12.78 2.42 2.91
C LEU A 12 13.55 1.91 4.13
N ARG A 13 14.55 1.05 3.91
CA ARG A 13 15.40 0.51 4.99
C ARG A 13 16.20 1.61 5.70
N ALA A 14 16.78 2.55 4.96
CA ALA A 14 17.51 3.68 5.53
C ALA A 14 16.61 4.53 6.45
N SER A 15 15.30 4.54 6.17
CA SER A 15 14.29 5.24 6.98
C SER A 15 13.68 4.37 8.09
N GLY A 16 14.17 3.14 8.28
CA GLY A 16 13.75 2.25 9.36
C GLY A 16 12.64 1.26 9.01
N ALA A 17 12.27 1.11 7.73
CA ALA A 17 11.27 0.14 7.34
C ALA A 17 11.76 -1.31 7.57
N VAL A 18 10.89 -2.14 8.14
CA VAL A 18 11.16 -3.56 8.46
C VAL A 18 10.55 -4.53 7.46
N PHE A 19 9.50 -4.14 6.74
CA PHE A 19 9.01 -4.85 5.56
C PHE A 19 8.29 -3.87 4.64
N GLY A 20 8.12 -4.27 3.38
CA GLY A 20 7.37 -3.46 2.42
C GLY A 20 6.87 -4.23 1.21
N TYR A 21 5.86 -3.67 0.57
CA TYR A 21 5.17 -4.22 -0.59
C TYR A 21 5.19 -3.24 -1.75
N LEU A 22 5.22 -3.78 -2.95
CA LEU A 22 4.72 -3.12 -4.13
C LEU A 22 3.21 -3.35 -4.20
N HIS A 23 2.44 -2.32 -4.50
CA HIS A 23 1.00 -2.42 -4.74
C HIS A 23 0.61 -1.71 -6.04
N GLY A 24 -0.69 -1.45 -6.22
CA GLY A 24 -1.18 -0.76 -7.41
C GLY A 24 -0.94 -1.50 -8.74
N SER A 25 -0.81 -0.70 -9.80
CA SER A 25 -0.79 -1.20 -11.19
C SER A 25 0.44 -2.07 -11.50
N ARG A 26 1.60 -1.76 -10.91
CA ARG A 26 2.82 -2.56 -11.09
C ARG A 26 2.74 -3.90 -10.37
N ALA A 27 2.09 -3.98 -9.22
CA ALA A 27 1.83 -5.26 -8.57
C ALA A 27 0.83 -6.12 -9.36
N ALA A 28 -0.18 -5.50 -9.98
CA ALA A 28 -1.19 -6.17 -10.79
C ALA A 28 -0.73 -6.52 -12.23
N GLY A 29 0.45 -6.06 -12.66
CA GLY A 29 0.95 -6.26 -14.03
C GLY A 29 0.23 -5.41 -15.10
N THR A 30 -0.50 -4.37 -14.69
CA THR A 30 -1.29 -3.48 -15.57
C THR A 30 -0.68 -2.09 -15.71
N ALA A 31 0.54 -1.89 -15.21
CA ALA A 31 1.26 -0.62 -15.29
C ALA A 31 1.56 -0.21 -16.75
N ARG A 32 1.40 1.08 -17.02
CA ARG A 32 1.89 1.74 -18.23
C ARG A 32 3.31 2.29 -18.00
N PRO A 33 4.07 2.63 -19.06
CA PRO A 33 5.42 3.17 -18.92
C PRO A 33 5.52 4.44 -18.05
N ASP A 34 4.44 5.22 -17.97
CA ASP A 34 4.32 6.47 -17.22
C ASP A 34 3.67 6.31 -15.84
N SER A 35 3.34 5.09 -15.42
CA SER A 35 2.68 4.88 -14.13
C SER A 35 3.64 5.18 -12.98
N ASP A 36 3.13 5.62 -11.85
CA ASP A 36 3.89 5.78 -10.60
C ASP A 36 4.11 4.43 -9.90
N THR A 37 5.21 4.33 -9.16
CA THR A 37 5.58 3.14 -8.39
C THR A 37 4.97 3.21 -7.00
N ASP A 38 3.82 2.56 -6.84
CA ASP A 38 3.09 2.45 -5.59
C ASP A 38 3.75 1.46 -4.61
N VAL A 39 4.25 1.96 -3.48
CA VAL A 39 4.83 1.12 -2.42
C VAL A 39 4.17 1.35 -1.07
N ALA A 40 4.30 0.37 -0.20
CA ALA A 40 3.84 0.43 1.16
C ALA A 40 4.89 -0.15 2.10
N ALA A 41 5.09 0.45 3.27
CA ALA A 41 6.09 -0.01 4.22
C ALA A 41 5.63 0.12 5.66
N HIS A 42 6.13 -0.77 6.51
CA HIS A 42 5.97 -0.75 7.95
C HIS A 42 7.33 -0.49 8.59
N PHE A 43 7.40 0.41 9.56
CA PHE A 43 8.62 0.93 10.18
C PHE A 43 8.94 0.33 11.55
N GLY A 44 8.03 -0.45 12.13
CA GLY A 44 8.32 -1.25 13.34
C GLY A 44 8.60 -0.42 14.61
N GLY A 45 8.55 0.90 14.49
CA GLY A 45 8.82 1.90 15.52
C GLY A 45 8.03 3.16 15.22
N ARG A 46 8.63 4.34 15.41
CA ARG A 46 7.97 5.61 15.07
C ARG A 46 7.92 5.76 13.55
N ALA A 47 6.72 5.62 12.99
CA ALA A 47 6.50 5.79 11.56
C ALA A 47 6.82 7.25 11.12
N PRO A 48 7.62 7.43 10.05
CA PRO A 48 7.89 8.75 9.48
C PRO A 48 6.65 9.26 8.73
N ALA A 49 6.65 10.55 8.40
CA ALA A 49 5.71 11.02 7.39
C ALA A 49 6.15 10.49 6.01
N ALA A 50 5.21 10.07 5.18
CA ALA A 50 5.53 9.47 3.87
C ALA A 50 6.45 10.37 3.01
N TRP A 51 6.19 11.68 3.01
CA TRP A 51 6.96 12.68 2.27
C TRP A 51 8.37 12.93 2.80
N SER A 52 8.71 12.45 4.01
CA SER A 52 10.04 12.60 4.61
C SER A 52 11.00 11.45 4.28
N VAL A 53 10.50 10.41 3.60
CA VAL A 53 11.29 9.26 3.18
C VAL A 53 11.91 9.56 1.81
N ASP A 54 13.23 9.50 1.72
CA ASP A 54 13.96 9.72 0.47
C ASP A 54 13.79 8.51 -0.46
N LEU A 55 12.93 8.66 -1.48
CA LEU A 55 12.59 7.65 -2.47
C LEU A 55 12.80 8.21 -3.88
N PRO A 56 13.05 7.34 -4.88
CA PRO A 56 13.12 7.77 -6.27
C PRO A 56 11.86 8.52 -6.72
N ASP A 57 12.03 9.51 -7.61
CA ASP A 57 10.93 10.24 -8.22
C ASP A 57 9.87 9.30 -8.83
N GLY A 58 8.59 9.67 -8.70
CA GLY A 58 7.47 8.84 -9.13
C GLY A 58 7.19 7.64 -8.22
N THR A 59 7.69 7.65 -6.99
CA THR A 59 7.35 6.62 -5.97
C THR A 59 6.35 7.17 -4.96
N ASP A 60 5.20 6.51 -4.85
CA ASP A 60 4.16 6.84 -3.89
C ASP A 60 4.22 5.90 -2.68
N LEU A 61 4.50 6.45 -1.49
CA LEU A 61 4.62 5.68 -0.26
C LEU A 61 3.34 5.71 0.59
N VAL A 62 2.86 4.52 0.91
CA VAL A 62 1.87 4.27 1.97
C VAL A 62 2.57 3.80 3.25
N VAL A 63 2.41 4.57 4.32
CA VAL A 63 2.86 4.17 5.68
C VAL A 63 1.80 3.27 6.31
N LEU A 64 2.12 2.00 6.51
CA LEU A 64 1.13 0.97 6.87
C LEU A 64 0.52 1.14 8.26
N GLU A 65 1.25 1.77 9.19
CA GLU A 65 0.78 2.06 10.55
C GLU A 65 -0.37 3.07 10.59
N THR A 66 -0.46 3.96 9.59
CA THR A 66 -1.46 5.03 9.53
C THR A 66 -2.42 4.89 8.35
N ALA A 67 -2.25 3.85 7.53
CA ALA A 67 -3.05 3.66 6.34
C ALA A 67 -4.50 3.30 6.70
N PRO A 68 -5.50 3.85 5.99
CA PRO A 68 -6.89 3.47 6.18
C PRO A 68 -7.11 2.00 5.82
N LEU A 69 -8.06 1.35 6.51
CA LEU A 69 -8.28 -0.11 6.43
C LEU A 69 -8.51 -0.61 4.99
N TYR A 70 -9.26 0.14 4.17
CA TYR A 70 -9.50 -0.26 2.78
C TYR A 70 -8.20 -0.37 1.97
N LEU A 71 -7.20 0.47 2.25
CA LEU A 71 -5.94 0.51 1.52
C LEU A 71 -4.96 -0.53 2.08
N SER A 72 -4.78 -0.56 3.40
CA SER A 72 -3.94 -1.57 4.06
C SER A 72 -4.45 -2.98 3.82
N GLY A 73 -5.77 -3.18 3.83
CA GLY A 73 -6.43 -4.45 3.49
C GLY A 73 -6.12 -4.93 2.08
N ARG A 74 -6.28 -4.05 1.08
CA ARG A 74 -5.90 -4.36 -0.31
C ARG A 74 -4.42 -4.71 -0.43
N ILE A 75 -3.53 -3.93 0.21
CA ILE A 75 -2.09 -4.21 0.20
C ILE A 75 -1.79 -5.55 0.87
N ALA A 76 -2.40 -5.85 2.02
CA ALA A 76 -2.21 -7.10 2.71
C ALA A 76 -2.68 -8.30 1.87
N CYS A 77 -3.78 -8.17 1.12
CA CYS A 77 -4.32 -9.26 0.29
C CYS A 77 -3.60 -9.41 -1.07
N GLN A 78 -3.19 -8.32 -1.70
CA GLN A 78 -2.80 -8.28 -3.12
C GLN A 78 -1.38 -7.76 -3.36
N GLY A 79 -0.74 -7.17 -2.36
CA GLY A 79 0.60 -6.59 -2.47
C GLY A 79 1.66 -7.65 -2.74
N ARG A 80 2.65 -7.30 -3.57
CA ARG A 80 3.83 -8.13 -3.78
C ARG A 80 4.94 -7.71 -2.83
N LEU A 81 5.41 -8.65 -2.02
CA LEU A 81 6.50 -8.42 -1.07
C LEU A 81 7.77 -7.93 -1.82
N LEU A 82 8.32 -6.80 -1.38
CA LEU A 82 9.60 -6.26 -1.86
C LEU A 82 10.76 -6.72 -0.98
N PHE A 83 10.58 -6.66 0.34
CA PHE A 83 11.52 -7.13 1.34
C PHE A 83 10.82 -7.41 2.67
N ASP A 84 11.46 -8.23 3.51
CA ASP A 84 10.98 -8.61 4.84
C ASP A 84 12.17 -8.89 5.76
N ASP A 85 12.49 -7.91 6.60
CA ASP A 85 13.56 -7.98 7.60
C ASP A 85 13.01 -8.35 9.00
N ALA A 86 11.68 -8.40 9.16
CA ALA A 86 11.01 -8.82 10.39
C ALA A 86 9.78 -9.71 10.10
N PRO A 87 9.97 -10.97 9.66
CA PRO A 87 8.89 -11.83 9.24
C PRO A 87 7.77 -12.04 10.27
N PRO A 88 8.06 -12.17 11.59
CA PRO A 88 7.01 -12.26 12.60
C PRO A 88 6.12 -11.02 12.64
N THR A 89 6.70 -9.82 12.53
CA THR A 89 5.97 -8.54 12.51
C THR A 89 5.09 -8.45 11.27
N ARG A 90 5.61 -8.82 10.10
CA ARG A 90 4.84 -8.85 8.85
C ARG A 90 3.66 -9.82 8.94
N VAL A 91 3.90 -11.06 9.38
CA VAL A 91 2.85 -12.09 9.47
C VAL A 91 1.75 -11.67 10.43
N HIS A 92 2.11 -11.09 11.57
CA HIS A 92 1.13 -10.58 12.53
C HIS A 92 0.29 -9.44 11.92
N TRP A 93 0.94 -8.48 11.26
CA TRP A 93 0.27 -7.39 10.57
C TRP A 93 -0.66 -7.89 9.46
N GLU A 94 -0.21 -8.83 8.61
CA GLU A 94 -1.03 -9.40 7.54
C GLU A 94 -2.26 -10.12 8.09
N ALA A 95 -2.09 -10.93 9.14
CA ALA A 95 -3.20 -11.68 9.73
C ALA A 95 -4.26 -10.73 10.29
N ASP A 96 -3.85 -9.76 11.11
CA ASP A 96 -4.75 -8.79 11.72
C ASP A 96 -5.47 -7.92 10.68
N VAL A 97 -4.73 -7.36 9.73
CA VAL A 97 -5.31 -6.50 8.69
C VAL A 97 -6.23 -7.26 7.76
N ARG A 98 -5.87 -8.50 7.35
CA ARG A 98 -6.73 -9.31 6.46
C ARG A 98 -8.03 -9.70 7.16
N THR A 99 -7.99 -10.10 8.43
CA THR A 99 -9.20 -10.42 9.19
C THR A 99 -10.13 -9.22 9.22
N ARG A 100 -9.65 -8.07 9.69
CA ARG A 100 -10.45 -6.84 9.77
C ARG A 100 -10.97 -6.40 8.40
N TYR A 101 -10.12 -6.44 7.38
CA TYR A 101 -10.51 -6.02 6.03
C TYR A 101 -11.58 -6.92 5.42
N LEU A 102 -11.47 -8.24 5.56
CA LEU A 102 -12.43 -9.17 4.97
C LEU A 102 -13.79 -9.13 5.69
N ASP A 103 -13.80 -8.87 6.99
CA ASP A 103 -15.04 -8.65 7.75
C ASP A 103 -15.75 -7.36 7.31
N GLU A 104 -14.98 -6.30 7.03
CA GLU A 104 -15.50 -4.99 6.61
C GLU A 104 -15.74 -4.88 5.09
N LEU A 105 -15.25 -5.84 4.31
CA LEU A 105 -15.27 -5.78 2.85
C LEU A 105 -16.68 -5.54 2.27
N PRO A 106 -17.75 -6.22 2.73
CA PRO A 106 -19.09 -5.96 2.21
C PRO A 106 -19.53 -4.50 2.40
N TYR A 107 -19.19 -3.90 3.55
CA TYR A 107 -19.53 -2.51 3.85
C TYR A 107 -18.70 -1.53 3.00
N ILE A 108 -17.40 -1.79 2.85
CA ILE A 108 -16.50 -1.00 1.99
C ILE A 108 -17.00 -1.00 0.54
N GLU A 109 -17.38 -2.17 0.01
CA GLU A 109 -17.89 -2.32 -1.35
C GLU A 109 -19.23 -1.58 -1.55
N GLN A 110 -20.14 -1.69 -0.58
CA GLN A 110 -21.41 -0.97 -0.62
C GLN A 110 -21.19 0.56 -0.65
N MET A 111 -20.35 1.09 0.23
CA MET A 111 -20.01 2.51 0.27
C MET A 111 -19.40 3.01 -1.05
N ALA A 112 -18.51 2.20 -1.65
CA ALA A 112 -17.91 2.54 -2.95
C ALA A 112 -18.97 2.59 -4.07
N GLN A 113 -19.91 1.65 -4.09
CA GLN A 113 -20.99 1.63 -5.07
C GLN A 113 -21.92 2.85 -4.91
N GLU A 114 -22.33 3.17 -3.69
CA GLU A 114 -23.18 4.33 -3.40
C GLU A 114 -22.50 5.65 -3.83
N TYR A 115 -21.20 5.79 -3.56
CA TYR A 115 -20.42 6.93 -4.01
C TYR A 115 -20.40 7.07 -5.54
N LEU A 116 -20.11 5.99 -6.26
CA LEU A 116 -20.09 5.98 -7.73
C LEU A 116 -21.46 6.35 -8.31
N GLN A 117 -22.54 5.83 -7.73
CA GLN A 117 -23.91 6.19 -8.14
C GLN A 117 -24.21 7.67 -7.91
N ALA A 118 -23.81 8.23 -6.77
CA ALA A 118 -24.00 9.64 -6.45
C ALA A 118 -23.22 10.56 -7.40
N VAL A 119 -21.97 10.22 -7.73
CA VAL A 119 -21.16 10.97 -8.71
C VAL A 119 -21.78 10.91 -10.10
N ALA A 120 -22.21 9.73 -10.56
CA ALA A 120 -22.86 9.58 -11.86
C ALA A 120 -24.18 10.34 -11.95
N ALA A 121 -24.95 10.43 -10.87
CA ALA A 121 -26.18 11.23 -10.82
C ALA A 121 -25.91 12.74 -10.91
N ARG A 122 -24.79 13.23 -10.34
CA ARG A 122 -24.38 14.64 -10.39
C ARG A 122 -23.80 15.05 -11.74
N GLY A 123 -23.04 14.19 -12.40
CA GLY A 123 -22.47 14.46 -13.72
C GLY A 123 -23.46 14.44 -14.89
N ARG A 124 -24.71 14.05 -14.65
CA ARG A 124 -25.81 14.06 -15.63
C ARG A 124 -26.70 15.32 -15.56
N ARG A 125 -26.29 16.35 -14.82
CA ARG A 125 -26.98 17.64 -14.71
C ARG A 125 -26.20 18.76 -15.39
#